data_AF-A0A3S9PZV2-F1
#
_entry.id   AF-A0A3S9PZV2-F1
#
_cell.length_a   1.000
_cell.length_b   1.000
_cell.length_c   1.000
_cell.angle_alpha   90.00
_cell.angle_beta   90.00
_cell.angle_gamma   90.00
#
_symmetry.space_group_name_H-M   'P 1'
#
loop_
_entity.id
_entity.type
_entity.pdbx_description
1 polymer ?
#
loop_
_entity_poly.entity_id
_entity_poly.type
_entity_poly.pdbx_seq_one_letter_code
_entity_poly.pdbx_strand_id
1 'polypeptide(L)'
;MKNTGQAPMYFAEGTNPVIIDRTTFDKVQPLLEARTARNRRAAHNQTITVFSGNVWCGPCSAKAHRCLAYRDKEGHEFRGRRWPRRIKGKPNQCEGHIVREGRIKEITCLLTGTTTFTDELFSARVNRVVMTSPGEVEFQLRDGRSFQIGYSNGRYARPISVEDIALPEEVGN
;
A
#
# COMPACT_ATOMS: atom_id res chain seq x y z
N MET A 1 3.64 -2.40 27.50
CA MET A 1 3.45 -3.60 26.66
C MET A 1 1.97 -3.98 26.75
N LYS A 2 1.27 -4.20 25.63
CA LYS A 2 -0.16 -4.61 25.65
C LYS A 2 -0.22 -6.14 25.66
N ASN A 3 -1.13 -6.72 26.44
CA ASN A 3 -1.41 -8.15 26.37
C ASN A 3 -2.17 -8.43 25.06
N THR A 4 -1.51 -9.08 24.11
CA THR A 4 -2.09 -9.51 22.82
C THR A 4 -2.50 -10.98 22.83
N GLY A 5 -2.83 -11.52 24.01
CA GLY A 5 -3.18 -12.92 24.21
C GLY A 5 -2.06 -13.76 24.84
N GLN A 6 -0.99 -13.13 25.35
CA GLN A 6 0.07 -13.85 26.08
C GLN A 6 -0.39 -14.32 27.48
N ALA A 7 -1.44 -13.71 28.03
CA ALA A 7 -2.03 -14.09 29.32
C ALA A 7 -3.56 -14.03 29.25
N PRO A 8 -4.28 -14.82 30.08
CA PRO A 8 -5.73 -14.77 30.13
C PRO A 8 -6.24 -13.37 30.49
N MET A 9 -7.31 -12.95 29.82
CA MET A 9 -7.94 -11.65 30.01
C MET A 9 -9.22 -11.85 30.83
N TYR A 10 -9.26 -11.30 32.04
CA TYR A 10 -10.41 -11.40 32.93
C TYR A 10 -11.16 -10.06 32.97
N PHE A 11 -12.50 -10.12 32.95
CA PHE A 11 -13.36 -8.97 33.15
C PHE A 11 -13.77 -8.90 34.63
N ALA A 12 -13.28 -7.90 35.35
CA ALA A 12 -13.61 -7.68 36.76
C ALA A 12 -14.78 -6.71 36.87
N GLU A 13 -15.91 -7.18 37.40
CA GLU A 13 -17.11 -6.38 37.59
C GLU A 13 -17.07 -5.63 38.94
N GLY A 14 -17.66 -4.45 39.00
CA GLY A 14 -17.87 -3.73 40.26
C GLY A 14 -16.62 -3.15 40.94
N THR A 15 -15.44 -3.18 40.30
CA THR A 15 -14.20 -2.63 40.88
C THR A 15 -14.22 -1.09 40.96
N ASN A 16 -14.89 -0.44 40.01
CA ASN A 16 -14.99 1.01 39.89
C ASN A 16 -16.46 1.45 39.75
N PRO A 17 -16.81 2.66 40.20
CA PRO A 17 -18.16 3.19 40.01
C PRO A 17 -18.50 3.29 38.52
N VAL A 18 -19.74 2.93 38.19
CA VAL A 18 -20.25 2.93 36.81
C VAL A 18 -20.44 4.38 36.34
N ILE A 19 -19.74 4.78 35.27
CA ILE A 19 -19.80 6.14 34.70
C ILE A 19 -20.95 6.29 33.70
N ILE A 20 -21.25 5.23 32.95
CA ILE A 20 -22.34 5.16 31.96
C ILE A 20 -23.09 3.85 32.14
N ASP A 21 -24.42 3.88 31.97
CA ASP A 21 -25.22 2.69 32.09
C ASP A 21 -24.93 1.69 30.96
N ARG A 22 -25.19 0.42 31.23
CA ARG A 22 -24.89 -0.66 30.29
C ARG A 22 -25.65 -0.51 28.97
N THR A 23 -26.89 -0.02 29.02
CA THR A 23 -27.72 0.15 27.82
C THR A 23 -27.14 1.22 26.89
N THR A 24 -26.61 2.32 27.44
CA THR A 24 -25.91 3.35 26.68
C THR A 24 -24.62 2.82 26.08
N PHE A 25 -23.83 2.06 26.85
CA PHE A 25 -22.61 1.42 26.34
C PHE A 25 -22.90 0.48 25.17
N ASP A 26 -23.88 -0.41 25.32
CA ASP A 26 -24.26 -1.40 24.30
C ASP A 26 -24.80 -0.73 23.03
N LYS A 27 -25.54 0.39 23.15
CA LYS A 27 -26.01 1.17 21.99
C LYS A 27 -24.88 1.81 21.18
N VAL A 28 -23.76 2.16 21.82
CA VAL A 28 -22.63 2.83 21.16
C VAL A 28 -21.69 1.84 20.46
N GLN A 29 -21.60 0.59 20.93
CA GLN A 29 -20.78 -0.45 20.28
C GLN A 29 -21.04 -0.61 18.77
N PRO A 30 -22.29 -0.80 18.29
CA PRO A 30 -22.53 -0.95 16.85
C PRO A 30 -22.21 0.33 16.05
N LEU A 31 -22.32 1.51 16.67
CA LEU A 31 -21.93 2.78 16.03
C LEU A 31 -20.41 2.88 15.87
N LEU A 32 -19.65 2.42 16.86
CA LEU A 32 -18.19 2.35 16.79
C LEU A 32 -17.73 1.32 15.77
N GLU A 33 -18.36 0.16 15.71
CA GLU A 33 -18.10 -0.86 14.70
C GLU A 33 -18.39 -0.35 13.28
N ALA A 34 -19.56 0.25 13.06
CA ALA A 34 -19.93 0.84 11.78
C ALA A 34 -18.99 1.97 11.37
N ARG A 35 -18.59 2.84 12.31
CA ARG A 35 -17.61 3.91 12.06
C ARG A 35 -16.24 3.33 11.73
N THR A 36 -15.82 2.27 12.42
CA THR A 36 -14.56 1.57 12.16
C THR A 36 -14.58 0.90 10.79
N ALA A 37 -15.67 0.22 10.41
CA ALA A 37 -15.84 -0.39 9.09
C ALA A 37 -15.80 0.65 7.97
N ARG A 38 -16.53 1.77 8.13
CA ARG A 38 -16.54 2.90 7.18
C ARG A 38 -15.15 3.55 7.04
N ASN A 39 -14.47 3.77 8.16
CA ASN A 39 -13.16 4.44 8.17
C ASN A 39 -11.97 3.48 7.98
N ARG A 40 -12.22 2.17 7.87
CA ARG A 40 -11.16 1.16 7.64
C ARG A 40 -10.35 1.48 6.39
N ARG A 41 -10.97 2.12 5.40
CA ARG A 41 -10.34 2.53 4.15
C ARG A 41 -10.05 4.04 4.08
N ALA A 42 -10.77 4.87 4.82
CA ALA A 42 -10.71 6.33 4.70
C ALA A 42 -10.48 7.04 6.05
N ALA A 43 -9.39 7.80 6.14
CA ALA A 43 -9.38 8.97 7.01
C ALA A 43 -10.16 10.09 6.31
N HIS A 44 -10.89 10.90 7.07
CA HIS A 44 -11.58 12.10 6.60
C HIS A 44 -10.66 12.91 5.67
N ASN A 45 -11.12 13.26 4.47
CA ASN A 45 -10.43 14.06 3.44
C ASN A 45 -9.23 13.42 2.71
N GLN A 46 -9.05 12.10 2.69
CA GLN A 46 -8.02 11.47 1.86
C GLN A 46 -8.59 10.94 0.55
N THR A 47 -8.02 11.38 -0.59
CA THR A 47 -8.25 10.73 -1.89
C THR A 47 -7.55 9.36 -1.90
N ILE A 48 -8.33 8.32 -1.62
CA ILE A 48 -7.88 6.93 -1.70
C ILE A 48 -7.87 6.53 -3.18
N THR A 49 -6.79 5.88 -3.60
CA THR A 49 -6.75 5.20 -4.90
C THR A 49 -6.45 3.73 -4.67
N VAL A 50 -6.54 2.92 -5.73
CA VAL A 50 -6.19 1.50 -5.67
C VAL A 50 -4.75 1.22 -5.18
N PHE A 51 -3.85 2.21 -5.26
CA PHE A 51 -2.48 2.09 -4.76
C PHE A 51 -2.33 2.45 -3.28
N SER A 52 -3.36 3.05 -2.65
CA SER A 52 -3.31 3.44 -1.25
C SER A 52 -3.27 2.20 -0.35
N GLY A 53 -2.15 2.02 0.35
CA GLY A 53 -1.92 0.86 1.22
C GLY A 53 -1.36 -0.38 0.53
N ASN A 54 -1.28 -0.38 -0.80
CA ASN A 54 -0.76 -1.50 -1.60
C ASN A 54 0.69 -1.30 -2.05
N VAL A 55 1.24 -0.08 -1.95
CA VAL A 55 2.65 0.23 -2.29
C VAL A 55 3.50 0.38 -1.04
N TRP A 56 4.60 -0.35 -0.99
CA TRP A 56 5.46 -0.53 0.18
C TRP A 56 6.92 -0.27 -0.17
N CYS A 57 7.71 0.17 0.82
CA CYS A 57 9.16 0.26 0.72
C CYS A 57 9.77 -1.07 1.20
N GLY A 58 10.62 -1.70 0.40
CA GLY A 58 11.32 -2.94 0.76
C GLY A 58 12.18 -2.77 2.02
N PRO A 59 13.16 -1.84 2.04
CA PRO A 59 14.08 -1.66 3.16
C PRO A 59 13.43 -1.45 4.54
N CYS A 60 12.42 -0.58 4.64
CA CYS A 60 11.80 -0.24 5.92
C CYS A 60 10.44 -0.92 6.17
N SER A 61 9.92 -1.63 5.17
CA SER A 61 8.61 -2.29 5.18
C SER A 61 7.45 -1.35 5.56
N ALA A 62 7.57 -0.07 5.24
CA ALA A 62 6.50 0.91 5.47
C ALA A 62 5.74 1.23 4.18
N LYS A 63 4.48 1.63 4.35
CA LYS A 63 3.61 2.05 3.25
C LYS A 63 4.12 3.35 2.62
N ALA A 64 4.17 3.39 1.30
CA ALA A 64 4.47 4.59 0.55
C ALA A 64 3.26 5.55 0.57
N HIS A 65 3.51 6.85 0.66
CA HIS A 65 2.46 7.87 0.63
C HIS A 65 2.32 8.47 -0.77
N ARG A 66 1.12 8.93 -1.10
CA ARG A 66 0.85 9.64 -2.37
C ARG A 66 1.46 11.02 -2.33
N CYS A 67 2.22 11.39 -3.37
CA CYS A 67 2.76 12.73 -3.53
C CYS A 67 2.65 13.21 -4.98
N LEU A 68 2.88 14.50 -5.21
CA LEU A 68 3.17 15.02 -6.55
C LEU A 68 4.56 14.50 -6.97
N ALA A 69 4.65 13.86 -8.14
CA ALA A 69 5.91 13.40 -8.70
C ALA A 69 6.55 14.49 -9.58
N TYR A 70 5.78 15.05 -10.51
CA TYR A 70 6.18 16.19 -11.34
C TYR A 70 4.95 16.89 -11.94
N ARG A 71 5.17 18.08 -12.49
CA ARG A 71 4.24 18.79 -13.38
C ARG A 71 4.85 18.88 -14.76
N ASP A 72 4.04 18.75 -15.80
CA ASP A 72 4.50 19.05 -17.15
C ASP A 72 4.49 20.56 -17.42
N LYS A 73 4.81 20.96 -18.66
CA LYS A 73 4.80 22.36 -19.09
C LYS A 73 3.38 22.94 -19.23
N GLU A 74 2.38 22.08 -19.42
CA GLU A 74 0.97 22.43 -19.59
C GLU A 74 0.23 22.53 -18.23
N GLY A 75 0.90 22.15 -17.14
CA GLY A 75 0.38 22.21 -15.78
C GLY A 75 -0.26 20.90 -15.31
N HIS A 76 -0.22 19.82 -16.09
CA HIS A 76 -0.76 18.53 -15.67
C HIS A 76 0.06 17.92 -14.54
N GLU A 77 -0.64 17.45 -13.51
CA GLU A 77 -0.03 16.88 -12.31
C GLU A 77 0.11 15.36 -12.41
N PHE A 78 1.34 14.89 -12.35
CA PHE A 78 1.64 13.46 -12.32
C PHE A 78 1.90 13.02 -10.88
N ARG A 79 1.10 12.07 -10.41
CA ARG A 79 1.17 11.56 -9.04
C ARG A 79 2.11 10.37 -8.93
N GLY A 80 2.72 10.21 -7.77
CA GLY A 80 3.60 9.09 -7.45
C GLY A 80 3.37 8.56 -6.03
N ARG A 81 4.07 7.48 -5.71
CA ARG A 81 4.18 6.91 -4.36
C ARG A 81 5.61 7.09 -3.89
N ARG A 82 5.78 7.84 -2.81
CA ARG A 82 7.09 8.15 -2.23
C ARG A 82 7.33 7.32 -0.98
N TRP A 83 8.57 6.88 -0.82
CA TRP A 83 9.02 6.26 0.42
C TRP A 83 8.94 7.23 1.60
N PRO A 84 8.51 6.77 2.78
CA PRO A 84 8.70 7.56 3.99
C PRO A 84 10.20 7.70 4.24
N ARG A 85 10.70 8.95 4.18
CA ARG A 85 12.13 9.27 4.41
C ARG A 85 12.56 8.97 5.85
N ARG A 86 11.61 9.09 6.79
CA ARG A 86 11.81 8.82 8.21
C ARG A 86 10.62 8.07 8.75
N ILE A 87 10.90 7.03 9.53
CA ILE A 87 9.89 6.31 10.31
C ILE A 87 10.31 6.38 11.76
N LYS A 88 9.37 6.79 12.63
CA LYS A 88 9.62 6.86 14.06
C LYS A 88 10.01 5.47 14.58
N GLY A 89 11.18 5.37 15.21
CA GLY A 89 11.69 4.12 15.79
C GLY A 89 12.40 3.17 14.81
N LYS A 90 12.70 3.61 13.58
CA LYS A 90 13.55 2.85 12.65
C LYS A 90 14.74 3.69 12.18
N PRO A 91 15.89 3.06 11.85
CA PRO A 91 17.03 3.78 11.27
C PRO A 91 16.64 4.42 9.92
N ASN A 92 17.25 5.56 9.61
CA ASN A 92 17.03 6.26 8.34
C ASN A 92 17.72 5.49 7.20
N GLN A 93 17.10 4.42 6.73
CA GLN A 93 17.59 3.61 5.61
C GLN A 93 16.93 3.96 4.27
N CYS A 94 16.06 4.99 4.25
CA CYS A 94 15.24 5.32 3.09
C CYS A 94 15.59 6.69 2.52
N GLU A 95 15.98 6.73 1.25
CA GLU A 95 16.37 7.96 0.55
C GLU A 95 15.19 8.78 0.02
N GLY A 96 13.97 8.20 0.00
CA GLY A 96 12.75 8.91 -0.40
C GLY A 96 12.44 8.81 -1.89
N HIS A 97 12.79 7.70 -2.56
CA HIS A 97 12.47 7.49 -3.97
C HIS A 97 10.96 7.49 -4.23
N ILE A 98 10.62 7.81 -5.47
CA ILE A 98 9.25 7.95 -5.96
C ILE A 98 9.05 6.97 -7.12
N VAL A 99 8.04 6.12 -7.02
CA VAL A 99 7.48 5.41 -8.18
C VAL A 99 6.30 6.21 -8.73
N ARG A 100 6.28 6.45 -10.03
CA ARG A 100 5.16 7.15 -10.68
C ARG A 100 3.95 6.23 -10.74
N GLU A 101 2.75 6.74 -10.44
CA GLU A 101 1.52 5.95 -10.55
C GLU A 101 1.31 5.45 -11.98
N GLY A 102 1.63 6.27 -12.99
CA GLY A 102 1.57 5.87 -14.40
C GLY A 102 2.41 4.63 -14.70
N ARG A 103 3.59 4.50 -14.07
CA ARG A 103 4.44 3.33 -14.27
C ARG A 103 3.87 2.06 -13.65
N ILE A 104 3.25 2.18 -12.47
CA ILE A 104 2.55 1.05 -11.84
C ILE A 104 1.37 0.61 -12.73
N LYS A 105 0.65 1.56 -13.33
CA LYS A 105 -0.46 1.27 -14.25
C LYS A 105 0.04 0.54 -15.50
N GLU A 106 1.10 1.03 -16.14
CA GLU A 106 1.74 0.40 -17.30
C GLU A 106 2.15 -1.05 -17.00
N ILE A 107 2.82 -1.27 -15.86
CA ILE A 107 3.22 -2.62 -15.42
C ILE A 107 1.98 -3.50 -15.23
N THR A 108 0.94 -2.99 -14.58
CA THR A 108 -0.29 -3.75 -14.33
C THR A 108 -1.00 -4.15 -15.63
N CYS A 109 -1.05 -3.25 -16.61
CA CYS A 109 -1.59 -3.50 -17.94
C CYS A 109 -0.81 -4.61 -18.66
N LEU A 110 0.52 -4.51 -18.67
CA LEU A 110 1.40 -5.49 -19.31
C LEU A 110 1.24 -6.89 -18.71
N LEU A 111 1.10 -7.00 -17.40
CA LEU A 111 0.89 -8.30 -16.72
C LEU A 111 -0.44 -8.95 -17.07
N THR A 112 -1.46 -8.14 -17.32
CA THR A 112 -2.80 -8.61 -17.62
C THR A 112 -2.98 -8.83 -19.14
N GLY A 113 -2.04 -8.33 -19.96
CA GLY A 113 -2.17 -8.28 -21.41
C GLY A 113 -3.26 -7.30 -21.89
N THR A 114 -3.68 -6.37 -21.02
CA THR A 114 -4.77 -5.42 -21.32
C THR A 114 -4.19 -4.06 -21.69
N THR A 115 -4.81 -3.36 -22.64
CA THR A 115 -4.38 -2.02 -23.10
C THR A 115 -4.81 -0.90 -22.16
N THR A 116 -5.85 -1.13 -21.35
CA THR A 116 -6.45 -0.14 -20.44
C THR A 116 -6.31 -0.58 -18.98
N PHE A 117 -5.97 0.39 -18.12
CA PHE A 117 -5.88 0.18 -16.68
C PHE A 117 -7.24 0.38 -16.01
N THR A 118 -7.63 -0.56 -15.14
CA THR A 118 -8.82 -0.44 -14.29
C THR A 118 -8.47 -0.81 -12.85
N ASP A 119 -9.08 -0.13 -11.87
CA ASP A 119 -8.80 -0.33 -10.45
C ASP A 119 -9.14 -1.77 -9.98
N GLU A 120 -10.14 -2.39 -10.61
CA GLU A 120 -10.54 -3.78 -10.38
C GLU A 120 -9.45 -4.76 -10.83
N LEU A 121 -8.80 -4.51 -11.97
CA LEU A 121 -7.72 -5.36 -12.49
C LEU A 121 -6.54 -5.40 -11.50
N PHE A 122 -6.14 -4.24 -11.01
CA PHE A 122 -5.08 -4.15 -10.01
C PHE A 122 -5.49 -4.89 -8.73
N SER A 123 -6.70 -4.65 -8.23
CA SER A 123 -7.17 -5.24 -6.97
C SER A 123 -7.31 -6.77 -7.05
N ALA A 124 -7.68 -7.30 -8.22
CA ALA A 124 -7.85 -8.73 -8.46
C ALA A 124 -6.51 -9.44 -8.65
N ARG A 125 -5.54 -8.82 -9.33
CA ARG A 125 -4.28 -9.49 -9.70
C ARG A 125 -3.15 -9.21 -8.72
N VAL A 126 -3.01 -7.96 -8.26
CA VAL A 126 -1.88 -7.50 -7.45
C VAL A 126 -2.27 -7.49 -5.98
N ASN A 127 -1.47 -8.16 -5.15
CA ASN A 127 -1.59 -8.11 -3.69
C ASN A 127 -0.82 -6.91 -3.12
N ARG A 128 0.44 -6.77 -3.53
CA ARG A 128 1.34 -5.73 -3.02
C ARG A 128 2.38 -5.35 -4.07
N VAL A 129 2.76 -4.07 -4.09
CA VAL A 129 3.93 -3.58 -4.82
C VAL A 129 4.98 -3.17 -3.80
N VAL A 130 6.16 -3.75 -3.89
CA VAL A 130 7.31 -3.48 -3.03
C VAL A 130 8.37 -2.78 -3.86
N MET A 131 8.74 -1.56 -3.47
CA MET A 131 9.84 -0.85 -4.09
C MET A 131 11.14 -1.32 -3.43
N THR A 132 11.96 -2.06 -4.17
CA THR A 132 13.18 -2.69 -3.66
C THR A 132 14.35 -1.71 -3.68
N SER A 133 14.56 -1.07 -4.84
CA SER A 133 15.69 -0.19 -5.13
C SER A 133 15.23 1.02 -5.95
N PRO A 134 16.06 2.05 -6.15
CA PRO A 134 15.73 3.18 -7.00
C PRO A 134 15.51 2.71 -8.44
N GLY A 135 14.27 2.76 -8.92
CA GLY A 135 13.96 2.26 -10.27
C GLY A 135 13.74 0.74 -10.34
N GLU A 136 13.60 0.05 -9.20
CA GLU A 136 13.20 -1.37 -9.19
C GLU A 136 12.00 -1.57 -8.28
N VAL A 137 11.02 -2.29 -8.79
CA VAL A 137 9.82 -2.67 -8.05
C VAL A 137 9.56 -4.16 -8.20
N GLU A 138 9.26 -4.81 -7.09
CA GLU A 138 8.70 -6.14 -7.03
C GLU A 138 7.17 -6.04 -6.94
N PHE A 139 6.47 -6.82 -7.74
CA PHE A 139 5.03 -6.99 -7.66
C PHE A 139 4.74 -8.38 -7.14
N GLN A 140 3.98 -8.43 -6.05
CA GLN A 140 3.50 -9.66 -5.45
C GLN A 140 2.05 -9.85 -5.89
N LEU A 141 1.81 -10.89 -6.68
CA LEU A 141 0.48 -11.24 -7.18
C LEU A 141 -0.32 -12.00 -6.13
N ARG A 142 -1.64 -12.04 -6.30
CA ARG A 142 -2.52 -12.83 -5.43
C ARG A 142 -2.34 -14.34 -5.57
N ASP A 143 -1.86 -14.80 -6.72
CA ASP A 143 -1.58 -16.23 -6.97
C ASP A 143 -0.30 -16.72 -6.26
N GLY A 144 0.37 -15.85 -5.50
CA GLY A 144 1.61 -16.18 -4.79
C GLY A 144 2.89 -15.96 -5.60
N ARG A 145 2.79 -15.74 -6.91
CA ARG A 145 3.93 -15.36 -7.76
C ARG A 145 4.38 -13.94 -7.46
N SER A 146 5.69 -13.71 -7.41
CA SER A 146 6.27 -12.37 -7.45
C SER A 146 7.18 -12.23 -8.66
N PHE A 147 7.35 -11.00 -9.16
CA PHE A 147 8.33 -10.70 -10.19
C PHE A 147 8.92 -9.33 -9.92
N GLN A 148 10.17 -9.17 -10.32
CA GLN A 148 10.90 -7.92 -10.19
C GLN A 148 11.01 -7.25 -11.55
N ILE A 149 10.88 -5.93 -11.55
CA ILE A 149 10.97 -5.14 -12.78
C ILE A 149 11.77 -3.86 -12.54
N GLY A 150 12.77 -3.69 -13.41
CA GLY A 150 13.53 -2.45 -13.53
C GLY A 150 12.76 -1.45 -14.37
N TYR A 151 12.67 -0.21 -13.92
CA TYR A 151 12.07 0.89 -14.66
C TYR A 151 12.93 2.15 -14.57
N SER A 152 13.19 2.74 -15.72
CA SER A 152 13.76 4.09 -15.82
C SER A 152 12.69 5.15 -15.61
N ASN A 153 13.02 6.23 -14.90
CA ASN A 153 12.20 7.44 -14.84
C ASN A 153 12.84 8.53 -15.70
N GLY A 154 12.05 9.32 -16.44
CA GLY A 154 12.58 10.47 -17.19
C GLY A 154 11.84 10.71 -18.51
N ARG A 155 12.29 11.71 -19.28
CA ARG A 155 11.80 11.96 -20.65
C ARG A 155 12.21 10.86 -21.62
N TYR A 156 13.34 10.20 -21.35
CA TYR A 156 13.89 9.11 -22.17
C TYR A 156 13.58 7.73 -21.57
N ALA A 157 12.59 7.65 -20.68
CA ALA A 157 12.20 6.36 -20.13
C ALA A 157 11.61 5.50 -21.24
N ARG A 158 12.20 4.32 -21.49
CA ARG A 158 11.64 3.38 -22.45
C ARG A 158 10.28 2.84 -21.96
N PRO A 159 9.34 2.52 -22.87
CA PRO A 159 8.20 1.69 -22.51
C PRO A 159 8.71 0.38 -21.88
N ILE A 160 7.99 -0.12 -20.88
CA ILE A 160 8.34 -1.41 -20.27
C ILE A 160 8.04 -2.49 -21.30
N SER A 161 8.99 -3.37 -21.57
CA SER A 161 8.76 -4.59 -22.35
C SER A 161 8.54 -5.77 -21.42
N VAL A 162 7.94 -6.85 -21.96
CA VAL A 162 7.75 -8.11 -21.23
C VAL A 162 9.09 -8.71 -20.77
N GLU A 163 10.17 -8.39 -21.48
CA GLU A 163 11.55 -8.81 -21.17
C GLU A 163 12.10 -8.16 -19.89
N ASP A 164 11.55 -7.01 -19.48
CA ASP A 164 11.90 -6.34 -18.22
C ASP A 164 11.28 -7.03 -16.99
N ILE A 165 10.28 -7.92 -17.22
CA ILE A 165 9.65 -8.71 -16.17
C ILE A 165 10.56 -9.93 -15.92
N ALA A 166 11.42 -9.82 -14.91
CA ALA A 166 12.14 -10.96 -14.38
C ALA A 166 11.13 -11.81 -13.57
N LEU A 167 10.49 -12.77 -14.24
CA LEU A 167 9.84 -13.88 -13.56
C LEU A 167 10.96 -14.70 -12.90
N PRO A 168 10.88 -14.99 -11.59
CA PRO A 168 11.81 -15.94 -11.00
C PRO A 168 11.70 -17.24 -11.79
N GLU A 169 12.84 -17.74 -12.26
CA GLU A 169 12.93 -19.01 -12.96
C GLU A 169 12.18 -20.05 -12.15
N GLU A 170 11.33 -20.83 -12.84
CA GLU A 170 10.71 -22.02 -12.28
C GLU A 170 11.83 -22.84 -11.64
N VAL A 171 11.89 -22.88 -10.31
CA VAL A 171 12.83 -23.74 -9.58
C VAL A 171 12.34 -25.16 -9.80
N GLY A 172 12.74 -25.72 -10.94
CA GLY A 172 12.71 -27.15 -11.19
C GLY A 172 13.75 -27.80 -10.31
N ASN A 173 13.29 -28.51 -9.28
CA ASN A 173 13.90 -29.74 -8.81
C ASN A 173 12.86 -30.61 -8.10
#